data_AF-A0A2N2DSF9-F1
#
_entry.id   AF-A0A2N2DSF9-F1
#
_cell.length_a   1.000
_cell.length_b   1.000
_cell.length_c   1.000
_cell.angle_alpha   90.00
_cell.angle_beta   90.00
_cell.angle_gamma   90.00
#
_symmetry.space_group_name_H-M   'P 1'
#
loop_
_entity.id
_entity.type
_entity.pdbx_description
1 polymer ?
#
loop_
_entity_poly.entity_id
_entity_poly.type
_entity_poly.pdbx_seq_one_letter_code
_entity_poly.pdbx_strand_id
1 'polypeptide(L)'
;MIKNGLDVEHSGIQQVAELMAVAARTAPKGCGIDNLEVRLVDGQEKVALGEEMRRIGRDTGVDFFIRDGYNVDRATIVLLLGARISPIFCPNCGYCGYEDCEENIKNEGICMFNITDLGIALGSAVSVASAHKVDNRILFSAGKAAINLGCFPETATVVYGIPLSVSSKSPFFDRESSTGEGEA
;
A
#
# COMPACT_ATOMS: atom_id res chain seq x y z
N MET A 1 -21.84 14.64 -25.04
CA MET A 1 -20.90 15.19 -24.03
C MET A 1 -19.51 14.77 -24.45
N ILE A 2 -18.58 15.72 -24.63
CA ILE A 2 -17.17 15.44 -24.93
C ILE A 2 -16.39 15.62 -23.63
N LYS A 3 -15.61 14.63 -23.22
CA LYS A 3 -14.69 14.70 -22.07
C LYS A 3 -13.26 14.85 -22.58
N ASN A 4 -12.43 15.63 -21.88
CA ASN A 4 -11.00 15.70 -22.23
C ASN A 4 -10.28 14.42 -21.74
N GLY A 5 -9.07 14.15 -22.27
CA GLY A 5 -8.32 12.93 -21.94
C GLY A 5 -8.01 12.79 -20.44
N LEU A 6 -7.60 13.89 -19.79
CA LEU A 6 -7.25 13.89 -18.36
C LEU A 6 -8.46 13.54 -17.48
N ASP A 7 -9.65 14.04 -17.81
CA ASP A 7 -10.88 13.71 -17.08
C ASP A 7 -11.21 12.21 -17.22
N VAL A 8 -10.96 11.64 -18.40
CA VAL A 8 -11.19 10.21 -18.68
C VAL A 8 -10.17 9.36 -17.92
N GLU A 9 -8.90 9.74 -17.92
CA GLU A 9 -7.82 9.07 -17.18
C GLU A 9 -8.07 9.10 -15.68
N HIS A 10 -8.43 10.27 -15.12
CA HIS A 10 -8.77 10.42 -13.71
C HIS A 10 -10.00 9.59 -13.32
N SER A 11 -11.05 9.63 -14.14
CA SER A 11 -12.24 8.80 -13.88
C SER A 11 -11.93 7.31 -13.98
N GLY A 12 -11.07 6.91 -14.90
CA GLY A 12 -10.68 5.51 -15.10
C GLY A 12 -9.84 4.99 -13.94
N ILE A 13 -8.83 5.75 -13.50
CA ILE A 13 -7.97 5.33 -12.40
C ILE A 13 -8.74 5.24 -11.06
N GLN A 14 -9.70 6.14 -10.83
CA GLN A 14 -10.60 6.06 -9.67
C GLN A 14 -11.39 4.74 -9.67
N GLN A 15 -12.01 4.38 -10.80
CA GLN A 15 -12.76 3.13 -10.91
C GLN A 15 -11.85 1.91 -10.70
N VAL A 16 -10.65 1.91 -11.27
CA VAL A 16 -9.69 0.81 -11.08
C VAL A 16 -9.29 0.71 -9.60
N ALA A 17 -9.02 1.83 -8.92
CA ALA A 17 -8.67 1.84 -7.50
C ALA A 17 -9.79 1.24 -6.63
N GLU A 18 -11.05 1.57 -6.92
CA GLU A 18 -12.22 1.00 -6.25
C GLU A 18 -12.34 -0.51 -6.52
N LEU A 19 -12.13 -0.97 -7.75
CA LEU A 19 -12.12 -2.39 -8.09
C LEU A 19 -10.98 -3.15 -7.38
N MET A 20 -9.80 -2.53 -7.25
CA MET A 20 -8.69 -3.09 -6.48
C MET A 20 -9.07 -3.25 -5.00
N ALA A 21 -9.72 -2.25 -4.41
CA ALA A 21 -10.21 -2.30 -3.04
C ALA A 21 -11.23 -3.43 -2.83
N VAL A 22 -12.15 -3.62 -3.78
CA VAL A 22 -13.11 -4.75 -3.78
C VAL A 22 -12.38 -6.09 -3.86
N ALA A 23 -11.40 -6.24 -4.76
CA ALA A 23 -10.62 -7.47 -4.91
C ALA A 23 -9.79 -7.80 -3.66
N ALA A 24 -9.19 -6.80 -3.01
CA ALA A 24 -8.50 -6.98 -1.73
C ALA A 24 -9.47 -7.47 -0.63
N ARG A 25 -10.67 -6.87 -0.56
CA ARG A 25 -11.69 -7.27 0.43
C ARG A 25 -12.13 -8.72 0.24
N THR A 26 -12.29 -9.19 -0.99
CA THR A 26 -12.77 -10.55 -1.28
C THR A 26 -11.68 -11.61 -1.37
N ALA A 27 -10.40 -11.21 -1.28
CA ALA A 27 -9.27 -12.13 -1.23
C ALA A 27 -9.45 -13.20 -0.13
N PRO A 28 -9.07 -14.47 -0.35
CA PRO A 28 -9.22 -15.53 0.64
C PRO A 28 -8.41 -15.23 1.91
N LYS A 29 -8.94 -15.63 3.07
CA LYS A 29 -8.38 -15.36 4.39
C LYS A 29 -8.42 -16.59 5.28
N GLY A 30 -7.49 -16.67 6.24
CA GLY A 30 -7.48 -17.71 7.27
C GLY A 30 -8.82 -17.76 8.02
N CYS A 31 -9.49 -18.91 7.97
CA CYS A 31 -10.79 -19.13 8.61
C CYS A 31 -11.90 -18.13 8.24
N GLY A 32 -11.75 -17.37 7.14
CA GLY A 32 -12.69 -16.31 6.76
C GLY A 32 -12.69 -15.08 7.69
N ILE A 33 -11.72 -14.97 8.60
CA ILE A 33 -11.64 -13.85 9.54
C ILE A 33 -11.10 -12.62 8.81
N ASP A 34 -11.88 -11.54 8.83
CA ASP A 34 -11.50 -10.30 8.15
C ASP A 34 -10.83 -9.31 9.10
N ASN A 35 -9.50 -9.24 8.99
CA ASN A 35 -8.66 -8.26 9.69
C ASN A 35 -8.08 -7.21 8.74
N LEU A 36 -8.58 -7.10 7.50
CA LEU A 36 -8.06 -6.15 6.53
C LEU A 36 -8.73 -4.77 6.68
N GLU A 37 -7.89 -3.75 6.65
CA GLU A 37 -8.30 -2.36 6.54
C GLU A 37 -7.91 -1.83 5.15
N VAL A 38 -8.83 -1.10 4.53
CA VAL A 38 -8.70 -0.60 3.16
C VAL A 38 -9.00 0.89 3.14
N ARG A 39 -8.12 1.71 2.58
CA ARG A 39 -8.34 3.15 2.39
C ARG A 39 -7.85 3.58 1.01
N LEU A 40 -8.60 4.44 0.35
CA LEU A 40 -8.14 5.18 -0.83
C LEU A 40 -7.75 6.59 -0.39
N VAL A 41 -6.63 7.07 -0.91
CA VAL A 41 -6.06 8.38 -0.56
C VAL A 41 -5.75 9.15 -1.83
N ASP A 42 -6.33 10.33 -1.95
CA ASP A 42 -6.11 11.29 -3.03
C ASP A 42 -5.93 12.70 -2.44
N GLY A 43 -5.96 13.73 -3.28
CA GLY A 43 -6.02 15.12 -2.82
C GLY A 43 -4.92 15.53 -1.84
N GLN A 44 -5.30 16.23 -0.77
CA GLN A 44 -4.39 16.78 0.23
C GLN A 44 -3.78 15.68 1.11
N GLU A 45 -4.55 14.64 1.39
CA GLU A 45 -4.12 13.49 2.19
C GLU A 45 -2.99 12.73 1.49
N LYS A 46 -3.03 12.62 0.15
CA LYS A 46 -1.94 12.04 -0.65
C LYS A 46 -0.68 12.91 -0.62
N VAL A 47 -0.84 14.24 -0.65
CA VAL A 47 0.29 15.18 -0.53
C VAL A 47 0.95 15.02 0.83
N ALA A 48 0.16 15.02 1.91
CA ALA A 48 0.67 14.80 3.27
C ALA A 48 1.39 13.44 3.40
N LEU A 49 0.86 12.39 2.76
CA LEU A 49 1.50 11.07 2.72
C LEU A 49 2.90 11.13 2.07
N GLY A 50 3.02 11.76 0.91
CA GLY A 50 4.31 11.92 0.21
C GLY A 50 5.32 12.75 1.02
N GLU A 51 4.86 13.82 1.67
CA GLU A 51 5.68 14.67 2.54
C GLU A 51 6.20 13.91 3.76
N GLU A 52 5.33 13.11 4.40
CA GLU A 52 5.72 12.29 5.55
C GLU A 52 6.72 11.21 5.15
N MET A 53 6.55 10.58 3.99
CA MET A 53 7.56 9.64 3.46
C MET A 53 8.92 10.32 3.31
N ARG A 54 8.97 11.53 2.72
CA ARG A 54 10.21 12.29 2.60
C ARG A 54 10.78 12.71 3.96
N ARG A 55 9.94 13.04 4.94
CA ARG A 55 10.38 13.34 6.32
C ARG A 55 11.04 12.11 6.96
N ILE A 56 10.39 10.94 6.91
CA ILE A 56 10.95 9.69 7.42
C ILE A 56 12.30 9.40 6.76
N GLY A 57 12.41 9.55 5.45
CA GLY A 57 13.66 9.34 4.73
C GLY A 57 14.79 10.27 5.20
N ARG A 58 14.51 11.56 5.41
CA ARG A 58 15.50 12.52 5.95
C ARG A 58 15.90 12.18 7.39
N ASP A 59 14.94 11.84 8.24
CA ASP A 59 15.20 11.58 9.65
C ASP A 59 15.97 10.27 9.87
N THR A 60 15.76 9.28 8.99
CA THR A 60 16.38 7.95 9.09
C THR A 60 17.61 7.77 8.20
N GLY A 61 17.87 8.68 7.27
CA GLY A 61 18.93 8.54 6.25
C GLY A 61 18.65 7.45 5.21
N VAL A 62 17.39 7.10 5.00
CA VAL A 62 16.97 6.01 4.11
C VAL A 62 16.39 6.58 2.81
N ASP A 63 17.21 6.65 1.77
CA ASP A 63 16.90 7.34 0.51
C ASP A 63 15.66 6.84 -0.22
N PHE A 64 15.35 5.54 -0.11
CA PHE A 64 14.18 4.99 -0.82
C PHE A 64 12.86 5.57 -0.31
N PHE A 65 12.77 6.03 0.95
CA PHE A 65 11.58 6.72 1.45
C PHE A 65 11.36 8.06 0.73
N ILE A 66 12.45 8.79 0.46
CA ILE A 66 12.40 10.06 -0.26
C ILE A 66 11.96 9.81 -1.71
N ARG A 67 12.62 8.86 -2.39
CA ARG A 67 12.27 8.44 -3.76
C ARG A 67 10.80 8.02 -3.86
N ASP A 68 10.36 7.14 -2.95
CA ASP A 68 9.00 6.63 -2.97
C ASP A 68 7.98 7.73 -2.66
N GLY A 69 8.33 8.74 -1.85
CA GLY A 69 7.49 9.92 -1.64
C GLY A 69 7.26 10.71 -2.93
N TYR A 70 8.30 10.90 -3.75
CA TYR A 70 8.14 11.54 -5.07
C TYR A 70 7.31 10.69 -6.04
N ASN A 71 7.38 9.36 -5.94
CA ASN A 71 6.49 8.48 -6.69
C ASN A 71 5.02 8.68 -6.28
N VAL A 72 4.75 8.89 -4.99
CA VAL A 72 3.40 9.19 -4.48
C VAL A 72 2.90 10.55 -4.95
N ASP A 73 3.77 11.57 -5.06
CA ASP A 73 3.37 12.86 -5.62
C ASP A 73 2.87 12.72 -7.07
N ARG A 74 3.57 11.90 -7.87
CA ARG A 74 3.25 11.63 -9.29
C ARG A 74 2.06 10.69 -9.49
N ALA A 75 1.66 9.95 -8.47
CA ALA A 75 0.48 9.09 -8.52
C ALA A 75 -0.82 9.91 -8.44
N THR A 76 -1.89 9.46 -9.07
CA THR A 76 -3.21 10.11 -8.95
C THR A 76 -3.86 9.74 -7.61
N ILE A 77 -3.82 8.44 -7.27
CA ILE A 77 -4.46 7.84 -6.09
C ILE A 77 -3.49 6.86 -5.45
N VAL A 78 -3.55 6.70 -4.13
CA VAL A 78 -2.86 5.63 -3.40
C VAL A 78 -3.89 4.74 -2.72
N LEU A 79 -3.85 3.44 -3.00
CA LEU A 79 -4.57 2.44 -2.21
C LEU A 79 -3.70 2.03 -1.02
N LEU A 80 -4.19 2.23 0.20
CA LEU A 80 -3.56 1.74 1.42
C LEU A 80 -4.27 0.47 1.89
N LEU A 81 -3.50 -0.59 2.14
CA LEU A 81 -3.98 -1.85 2.69
C LEU A 81 -3.23 -2.18 3.98
N GLY A 82 -3.98 -2.40 5.05
CA GLY A 82 -3.46 -2.73 6.37
C GLY A 82 -4.05 -4.02 6.93
N ALA A 83 -3.37 -4.62 7.89
CA ALA A 83 -3.89 -5.72 8.68
C ALA A 83 -3.90 -5.37 10.16
N ARG A 84 -5.04 -5.61 10.81
CA ARG A 84 -5.13 -5.70 12.27
C ARG A 84 -4.48 -7.00 12.73
N ILE A 85 -3.62 -6.92 13.73
CA ILE A 85 -3.02 -8.10 14.33
C ILE A 85 -4.00 -8.69 15.34
N SER A 86 -4.53 -9.85 14.99
CA SER A 86 -5.45 -10.64 15.81
C SER A 86 -5.22 -12.11 15.49
N PRO A 87 -4.42 -12.82 16.33
CA PRO A 87 -4.20 -14.25 16.17
C PRO A 87 -5.50 -15.03 16.02
N ILE A 88 -5.51 -16.00 15.10
CA ILE A 88 -6.73 -16.75 14.75
C ILE A 88 -6.90 -18.03 15.55
N PHE A 89 -6.06 -18.27 16.57
CA PHE A 89 -6.08 -19.47 17.42
C PHE A 89 -6.04 -20.79 16.63
N CYS A 90 -5.23 -20.82 15.55
CA CYS A 90 -5.05 -22.02 14.74
C CYS A 90 -4.29 -23.10 15.54
N PRO A 91 -4.88 -24.29 15.77
CA PRO A 91 -4.23 -25.36 16.53
C PRO A 91 -2.94 -25.82 15.84
N ASN A 92 -1.87 -26.05 16.62
CA ASN A 92 -0.58 -26.58 16.15
C ASN A 92 0.04 -25.77 15.00
N CYS A 93 -0.07 -24.44 15.03
CA CYS A 93 0.46 -23.57 13.97
C CYS A 93 1.95 -23.25 14.13
N GLY A 94 2.35 -22.51 15.17
CA GLY A 94 3.74 -22.13 15.45
C GLY A 94 4.47 -21.25 14.41
N TYR A 95 3.86 -20.91 13.27
CA TYR A 95 4.55 -20.22 12.16
C TYR A 95 5.05 -18.81 12.47
N CYS A 96 4.53 -18.17 13.53
CA CYS A 96 5.02 -16.88 14.00
C CYS A 96 6.26 -16.98 14.91
N GLY A 97 6.75 -18.20 15.18
CA GLY A 97 7.91 -18.45 16.03
C GLY A 97 7.62 -18.65 17.52
N TYR A 98 6.36 -18.52 17.93
CA TYR A 98 5.88 -18.78 19.29
C TYR A 98 5.24 -20.17 19.39
N GLU A 99 5.17 -20.74 20.59
CA GLU A 99 4.54 -22.04 20.89
C GLU A 99 3.06 -22.04 20.46
N ASP A 100 2.33 -20.98 20.81
CA ASP A 100 0.92 -20.82 20.48
C ASP A 100 0.48 -19.36 20.33
N CYS A 101 -0.82 -19.15 20.13
CA CYS A 101 -1.40 -17.81 19.98
C CYS A 101 -1.42 -17.01 21.30
N GLU A 102 -1.42 -17.66 22.47
CA GLU A 102 -1.37 -16.95 23.74
C GLU A 102 0.01 -16.36 24.00
N GLU A 103 1.07 -17.13 23.72
CA GLU A 103 2.45 -16.64 23.81
C GLU A 103 2.70 -15.51 22.79
N ASN A 104 2.16 -15.63 21.58
CA ASN A 104 2.21 -14.56 20.59
C ASN A 104 1.58 -13.26 21.12
N ILE A 105 0.38 -13.31 21.71
CA ILE A 105 -0.30 -12.12 22.26
C ILE A 105 0.52 -11.51 23.42
N LYS A 106 1.04 -12.34 24.33
CA LYS A 106 1.83 -11.88 25.48
C LYS A 106 3.08 -11.10 25.07
N ASN A 107 3.65 -11.43 23.92
CA ASN A 107 4.87 -10.81 23.39
C ASN A 107 4.61 -9.80 22.26
N GLU A 108 3.35 -9.35 22.08
CA GLU A 108 2.96 -8.42 21.01
C GLU A 108 3.41 -8.91 19.62
N GLY A 109 3.40 -10.22 19.43
CA GLY A 109 3.82 -10.89 18.22
C GLY A 109 2.90 -10.61 17.04
N ILE A 110 3.44 -10.79 15.83
CA ILE A 110 2.67 -10.66 14.60
C ILE A 110 2.17 -12.05 14.18
N CYS A 111 0.85 -12.20 14.04
CA CYS A 111 0.26 -13.44 13.55
C CYS A 111 0.59 -13.66 12.07
N MET A 112 1.22 -14.80 11.75
CA MET A 112 1.61 -15.15 10.38
C MET A 112 0.41 -15.22 9.42
N PHE A 113 -0.77 -15.63 9.90
CA PHE A 113 -1.98 -15.65 9.08
C PHE A 113 -2.43 -14.26 8.66
N ASN A 114 -2.42 -13.27 9.57
CA ASN A 114 -2.85 -11.92 9.22
C ASN A 114 -1.91 -11.29 8.16
N ILE A 115 -0.61 -11.59 8.22
CA ILE A 115 0.36 -11.14 7.21
C ILE A 115 0.19 -11.88 5.90
N THR A 116 -0.05 -13.19 5.95
CA THR A 116 -0.33 -13.99 4.76
C THR A 116 -1.60 -13.48 4.06
N ASP A 117 -2.67 -13.26 4.81
CA ASP A 117 -3.94 -12.72 4.31
C ASP A 117 -3.75 -11.32 3.69
N LEU A 118 -2.95 -10.45 4.32
CA LEU A 118 -2.58 -9.15 3.76
C LEU A 118 -1.81 -9.30 2.44
N GLY A 119 -0.86 -10.23 2.36
CA GLY A 119 -0.10 -10.54 1.15
C GLY A 119 -1.00 -11.02 0.00
N ILE A 120 -1.95 -11.90 0.29
CA ILE A 120 -2.95 -12.37 -0.68
C ILE A 120 -3.79 -11.18 -1.17
N ALA A 121 -4.27 -10.34 -0.26
CA ALA A 121 -5.08 -9.17 -0.61
C ALA A 121 -4.31 -8.15 -1.45
N LEU A 122 -3.04 -7.90 -1.14
CA LEU A 122 -2.12 -7.09 -1.94
C LEU A 122 -2.00 -7.66 -3.36
N GLY A 123 -1.75 -8.96 -3.49
CA GLY A 123 -1.67 -9.67 -4.77
C GLY A 123 -2.96 -9.56 -5.58
N SER A 124 -4.11 -9.77 -4.95
CA SER A 124 -5.42 -9.61 -5.56
C SER A 124 -5.64 -8.18 -6.07
N ALA A 125 -5.33 -7.16 -5.28
CA ALA A 125 -5.45 -5.76 -5.69
C ALA A 125 -4.55 -5.44 -6.90
N VAL A 126 -3.25 -5.74 -6.85
CA VAL A 126 -2.35 -5.38 -7.96
C VAL A 126 -2.64 -6.18 -9.24
N SER A 127 -3.27 -7.36 -9.13
CA SER A 127 -3.76 -8.10 -10.29
C SER A 127 -4.86 -7.33 -11.05
N VAL A 128 -5.75 -6.63 -10.34
CA VAL A 128 -6.80 -5.79 -10.94
C VAL A 128 -6.18 -4.58 -11.64
N ALA A 129 -5.23 -3.90 -11.00
CA ALA A 129 -4.49 -2.82 -11.65
C ALA A 129 -3.81 -3.29 -12.94
N SER A 130 -3.15 -4.45 -12.88
CA SER A 130 -2.45 -5.05 -14.02
C SER A 130 -3.39 -5.48 -15.15
N ALA A 131 -4.59 -5.97 -14.82
CA ALA A 131 -5.63 -6.31 -15.80
C ALA A 131 -6.11 -5.07 -16.57
N HIS A 132 -6.14 -3.91 -15.92
CA HIS A 132 -6.53 -2.63 -16.51
C HIS A 132 -5.35 -1.79 -17.00
N LYS A 133 -4.12 -2.33 -16.97
CA LYS A 133 -2.89 -1.64 -17.41
C LYS A 133 -2.62 -0.33 -16.67
N VAL A 134 -3.02 -0.24 -15.41
CA VAL A 134 -2.69 0.89 -14.53
C VAL A 134 -1.34 0.62 -13.87
N ASP A 135 -0.43 1.58 -14.03
CA ASP A 135 0.88 1.52 -13.38
C ASP A 135 0.72 1.51 -11.87
N ASN A 136 1.45 0.63 -11.18
CA ASN A 136 1.37 0.51 -9.73
C ASN A 136 2.67 -0.08 -9.14
N ARG A 137 2.86 0.09 -7.82
CA ARG A 137 3.94 -0.53 -7.07
C ARG A 137 3.57 -0.68 -5.60
N ILE A 138 3.84 -1.83 -4.99
CA ILE A 138 3.64 -2.02 -3.54
C ILE A 138 4.80 -1.35 -2.77
N LEU A 139 4.48 -0.48 -1.84
CA LEU A 139 5.41 0.33 -1.07
C LEU A 139 5.15 0.15 0.44
N PHE A 140 6.07 -0.49 1.15
CA PHE A 140 6.02 -0.51 2.62
C PHE A 140 6.28 0.89 3.20
N SER A 141 7.09 1.70 2.51
CA SER A 141 7.43 3.08 2.88
C SER A 141 6.19 3.96 3.02
N ALA A 142 5.27 3.86 2.05
CA ALA A 142 3.99 4.54 2.10
C ALA A 142 3.11 4.06 3.27
N GLY A 143 3.13 2.75 3.56
CA GLY A 143 2.42 2.20 4.70
C GLY A 143 2.93 2.70 6.05
N LYS A 144 4.25 2.82 6.22
CA LYS A 144 4.85 3.42 7.42
C LYS A 144 4.46 4.88 7.58
N ALA A 145 4.47 5.66 6.51
CA ALA A 145 4.01 7.06 6.54
C ALA A 145 2.52 7.17 6.90
N ALA A 146 1.67 6.29 6.34
CA ALA A 146 0.25 6.25 6.66
C ALA A 146 -0.03 5.96 8.14
N ILE A 147 0.76 5.07 8.77
CA ILE A 147 0.67 4.82 10.21
C ILE A 147 1.03 6.08 11.00
N ASN A 148 2.14 6.76 10.64
CA ASN A 148 2.57 7.99 11.32
C ASN A 148 1.52 9.12 11.25
N LEU A 149 0.80 9.20 10.14
CA LEU A 149 -0.28 10.19 9.92
C LEU A 149 -1.62 9.78 10.57
N GLY A 150 -1.71 8.61 11.19
CA GLY A 150 -2.96 8.14 11.82
C GLY A 150 -4.05 7.78 10.81
N CYS A 151 -3.69 7.39 9.58
CA CYS A 151 -4.67 6.99 8.55
C CYS A 151 -5.43 5.70 8.90
N PHE A 152 -4.94 4.93 9.88
CA PHE A 152 -5.50 3.66 10.32
C PHE A 152 -5.70 3.65 11.83
N PRO A 153 -6.62 2.81 12.35
CA PRO A 153 -6.71 2.55 13.78
C PRO A 153 -5.37 2.03 14.32
N GLU A 154 -5.06 2.33 15.58
CA GLU A 154 -3.82 1.87 16.25
C GLU A 154 -3.62 0.35 16.18
N THR A 155 -4.69 -0.41 16.07
CA THR A 155 -4.66 -1.87 15.96
C THR A 155 -4.13 -2.40 14.63
N ALA A 156 -4.09 -1.56 13.58
CA ALA A 156 -3.55 -1.93 12.27
C ALA A 156 -2.06 -1.56 12.20
N THR A 157 -1.19 -2.52 12.48
CA THR A 157 0.24 -2.27 12.68
C THR A 157 1.10 -2.57 11.45
N VAL A 158 0.56 -3.29 10.47
CA VAL A 158 1.25 -3.60 9.21
C VAL A 158 0.42 -3.07 8.05
N VAL A 159 0.96 -2.08 7.34
CA VAL A 159 0.31 -1.36 6.25
C VAL A 159 1.27 -1.27 5.06
N TYR A 160 0.71 -1.33 3.85
CA TYR A 160 1.38 -1.03 2.59
C TYR A 160 0.57 -0.02 1.80
N GLY A 161 1.25 0.78 0.98
CA GLY A 161 0.62 1.64 -0.01
C GLY A 161 0.86 1.14 -1.43
N ILE A 162 -0.10 1.40 -2.31
CA ILE A 162 -0.07 1.09 -3.73
C ILE A 162 -0.45 2.36 -4.49
N PRO A 163 0.51 3.25 -4.79
CA PRO A 163 0.28 4.36 -5.71
C PRO A 163 -0.13 3.85 -7.09
N LEU A 164 -1.05 4.57 -7.71
CA LEU A 164 -1.57 4.31 -9.05
C LEU A 164 -1.29 5.48 -9.97
N SER A 165 -0.81 5.19 -11.18
CA SER A 165 -0.58 6.19 -12.22
C SER A 165 -1.17 5.74 -13.56
N VAL A 166 -1.68 6.70 -14.31
CA VAL A 166 -1.97 6.56 -15.74
C VAL A 166 -1.19 7.69 -16.43
N SER A 167 -0.06 7.34 -17.02
CA SER A 167 0.89 8.30 -17.59
C SER A 167 1.62 7.66 -18.78
N SER A 168 2.18 8.49 -19.67
CA SER A 168 2.93 7.99 -20.84
C SER A 168 4.16 7.14 -20.47
N LYS A 169 4.71 7.34 -19.26
CA LYS A 169 5.84 6.60 -18.70
C LYS A 169 5.59 6.33 -17.22
N SER A 170 5.79 5.09 -16.80
CA SER A 170 5.56 4.67 -15.41
C SER A 170 6.50 5.43 -14.44
N PRO A 171 5.98 6.17 -13.45
CA PRO A 171 6.83 6.90 -12.50
C PRO A 171 7.59 5.95 -11.57
N PHE A 172 7.13 4.70 -11.41
CA PHE A 172 7.57 3.79 -10.35
C PHE A 172 8.85 3.00 -10.67
N PHE A 173 9.28 2.99 -11.93
CA PHE A 173 10.44 2.23 -12.40
C PHE A 173 11.50 3.12 -13.04
N ASP A 174 11.22 4.42 -13.18
CA ASP A 174 12.17 5.39 -13.65
C ASP A 174 13.31 5.56 -12.65
N ARG A 175 14.51 5.27 -13.13
CA ARG A 175 15.75 5.59 -12.45
C ARG A 175 16.26 6.84 -13.12
N GLU A 176 16.47 7.92 -12.37
CA GLU A 176 17.33 8.99 -12.87
C GLU A 176 18.66 8.34 -13.23
N SER A 177 19.02 8.36 -14.51
CA SER A 177 20.36 7.97 -14.92
C SER A 177 21.30 8.93 -14.21
N SER A 178 22.32 8.38 -13.54
CA SER A 178 23.38 9.16 -12.89
C SER A 178 24.28 9.89 -13.91
N THR A 179 23.75 10.25 -15.06
CA THR A 179 24.36 11.12 -16.05
C THR A 179 23.76 12.49 -15.87
N GLY A 180 24.29 13.23 -14.88
CA GLY A 180 24.21 14.67 -14.93
C GLY A 180 24.98 15.13 -16.15
N GLU A 181 24.27 15.52 -17.20
CA GLU A 181 24.67 16.49 -18.21
C GLU A 181 23.41 16.86 -18.98
N GLY A 182 23.18 18.18 -19.10
CA GLY A 182 21.86 18.75 -19.27
C GLY A 182 21.21 18.54 -20.63
N GLU A 183 19.90 18.75 -20.66
CA GLU A 183 19.21 19.18 -21.87
C GLU A 183 18.49 20.49 -21.54
N ALA A 184 18.97 21.52 -22.24
CA ALA A 184 18.42 22.87 -22.33
C ALA A 184 17.29 22.92 -23.37
#